data_AF-A0A0S8BEF6-F1
#
_entry.id   AF-A0A0S8BEF6-F1
#
_cell.length_a   1.000
_cell.length_b   1.000
_cell.length_c   1.000
_cell.angle_alpha   90.00
_cell.angle_beta   90.00
_cell.angle_gamma   90.00
#
_symmetry.space_group_name_H-M   'P 1'
#
loop_
_entity.id
_entity.type
_entity.pdbx_description
1 polymer ?
#
loop_
_entity_poly.entity_id
_entity_poly.type
_entity_poly.pdbx_seq_one_letter_code
_entity_poly.pdbx_strand_id
1 'polypeptide(L)'
;MPVSSGMRTIPLFSFATASLLFVALSTVAQAGAKTCTAMSGDQRVALIELYTSEGCSSCPPADNWLSQLRGKGLGPDKAVPLAFHVDYWDYIGWKDRFAK
;
A
#
# COMPACT_ATOMS: atom_id res chain seq x y z
N MET A 1 -14.21 -49.24 61.34
CA MET A 1 -14.55 -47.79 61.36
C MET A 1 -14.54 -47.27 59.93
N PRO A 2 -15.43 -46.34 59.58
CA PRO A 2 -15.86 -46.04 58.22
C PRO A 2 -15.03 -44.92 57.59
N VAL A 3 -14.94 -44.87 56.26
CA VAL A 3 -14.94 -43.59 55.53
C VAL A 3 -15.70 -43.76 54.23
N SER A 4 -16.79 -42.99 54.15
CA SER A 4 -17.53 -42.62 52.96
C SER A 4 -16.68 -41.72 52.06
N SER A 5 -16.61 -42.01 50.76
CA SER A 5 -16.25 -41.03 49.74
C SER A 5 -16.81 -41.47 48.40
N GLY A 6 -18.00 -40.97 48.10
CA GLY A 6 -18.64 -41.13 46.80
C GLY A 6 -17.85 -40.39 45.74
N MET A 7 -16.98 -41.10 45.04
CA MET A 7 -16.34 -40.61 43.82
C MET A 7 -17.40 -40.63 42.70
N ARG A 8 -18.00 -39.47 42.41
CA ARG A 8 -18.83 -39.30 41.23
C ARG A 8 -17.95 -39.56 40.00
N THR A 9 -18.12 -40.73 39.39
CA THR A 9 -17.48 -41.11 38.13
C THR A 9 -18.05 -40.23 37.02
N ILE A 10 -17.31 -39.18 36.65
CA ILE A 10 -17.58 -38.44 35.43
C ILE A 10 -17.31 -39.42 34.28
N PRO A 11 -18.30 -39.74 33.42
CA PRO A 11 -18.12 -40.78 32.41
C PRO A 11 -17.05 -40.34 31.41
N LEU A 12 -15.99 -41.17 31.28
CA LEU A 12 -14.89 -41.01 30.33
C LEU A 12 -15.36 -40.77 28.87
N PHE A 13 -16.58 -41.19 28.53
CA PHE A 13 -17.22 -40.96 27.23
C PHE A 13 -17.47 -39.47 26.92
N SER A 14 -17.67 -38.63 27.93
CA SER A 14 -17.92 -37.18 27.74
C SER A 14 -16.64 -36.41 27.41
N PHE A 15 -15.48 -36.90 27.86
CA PHE A 15 -14.18 -36.28 27.57
C PHE A 15 -13.69 -36.60 26.14
N ALA A 16 -14.02 -37.79 25.62
CA ALA A 16 -13.59 -38.22 24.28
C ALA A 16 -14.30 -37.44 23.16
N THR A 17 -15.61 -37.19 23.30
CA THR A 17 -16.40 -36.43 22.31
C THR A 17 -16.08 -34.94 22.33
N ALA A 18 -15.85 -34.36 23.52
CA ALA A 18 -15.39 -32.99 23.66
C ALA A 18 -14.00 -32.77 23.03
N SER A 19 -13.09 -33.75 23.14
CA SER A 19 -11.76 -33.70 22.54
C SER A 19 -11.79 -33.77 21.01
N LEU A 20 -12.66 -34.62 20.45
CA LEU A 20 -12.86 -34.75 18.99
C LEU A 20 -13.45 -33.46 18.37
N LEU A 21 -14.39 -32.79 19.04
CA LEU A 21 -14.91 -31.50 18.59
C LEU A 21 -13.84 -30.38 18.66
N PHE A 22 -13.00 -30.38 19.69
CA PHE A 22 -11.93 -29.39 19.87
C PHE A 22 -10.85 -29.49 18.78
N VAL A 23 -10.49 -30.72 18.38
CA VAL A 23 -9.53 -30.96 17.28
C VAL A 23 -10.13 -30.52 15.94
N ALA A 24 -11.42 -30.77 15.69
CA ALA A 24 -12.09 -30.36 14.46
C ALA A 24 -12.18 -28.82 14.32
N LEU A 25 -12.42 -28.09 15.42
CA LEU A 25 -12.44 -26.62 15.42
C LEU A 25 -11.06 -25.98 15.19
N SER A 26 -9.98 -26.69 15.52
CA SER A 26 -8.62 -26.17 15.41
C SER A 26 -8.06 -26.15 13.98
N THR A 27 -8.70 -26.83 13.02
CA THR A 27 -8.17 -26.96 11.64
C THR A 27 -8.63 -25.86 10.67
N VAL A 28 -9.62 -25.04 11.02
CA VAL A 28 -10.19 -23.99 10.14
C VAL A 28 -9.43 -22.65 10.23
N ALA A 29 -8.59 -22.44 11.25
CA ALA A 29 -7.99 -21.14 11.55
C ALA A 29 -6.69 -20.82 10.79
N GLN A 30 -6.13 -21.74 10.00
CA GLN A 30 -4.85 -21.51 9.30
C GLN A 30 -5.04 -21.04 7.85
N ALA A 31 -5.94 -20.09 7.61
CA ALA A 31 -5.84 -19.23 6.43
C ALA A 31 -4.70 -18.22 6.69
N GLY A 32 -3.46 -18.67 6.57
CA GLY A 32 -2.28 -17.81 6.69
C GLY A 32 -2.32 -16.74 5.62
N ALA A 33 -2.73 -15.52 5.98
CA ALA A 33 -2.53 -14.36 5.14
C ALA A 33 -1.04 -14.29 4.80
N LYS A 34 -0.69 -14.38 3.52
CA LYS A 34 0.68 -14.18 3.09
C LYS A 34 1.03 -12.73 3.38
N THR A 35 1.84 -12.48 4.41
CA THR A 35 2.37 -11.15 4.69
C THR A 35 3.37 -10.81 3.58
N CYS A 36 2.91 -10.07 2.58
CA CYS A 36 3.80 -9.48 1.58
C CYS A 36 4.57 -8.35 2.24
N THR A 37 5.87 -8.55 2.44
CA THR A 37 6.79 -7.48 2.85
C THR A 37 7.57 -7.01 1.64
N ALA A 38 7.75 -5.69 1.51
CA ALA A 38 8.60 -5.09 0.51
C ALA A 38 9.57 -4.14 1.22
N MET A 39 10.84 -4.24 0.85
CA MET A 39 11.87 -3.30 1.28
C MET A 39 12.43 -2.62 0.04
N SER A 40 12.55 -1.29 0.09
CA SER A 40 13.26 -0.55 -0.93
C SER A 40 14.75 -0.90 -0.91
N GLY A 41 15.39 -0.86 -2.07
CA GLY A 41 16.85 -0.96 -2.16
C GLY A 41 17.57 0.24 -1.53
N ASP A 42 18.89 0.25 -1.66
CA ASP A 42 19.79 1.33 -1.25
C ASP A 42 19.68 2.58 -2.16
N GLN A 43 19.31 2.36 -3.43
CA GLN A 43 19.12 3.43 -4.41
C GLN A 43 17.85 4.24 -4.13
N ARG A 44 17.95 5.57 -4.22
CA ARG A 44 16.81 6.49 -4.15
C ARG A 44 16.61 7.18 -5.49
N VAL A 45 15.35 7.22 -5.92
CA VAL A 45 14.93 7.91 -7.14
C VAL A 45 14.28 9.23 -6.72
N ALA A 46 14.75 10.35 -7.27
CA ALA A 46 14.17 11.66 -6.99
C ALA A 46 12.81 11.80 -7.67
N LEU A 47 11.80 12.26 -6.94
CA LEU A 47 10.53 12.69 -7.53
C LEU A 47 10.62 14.18 -7.85
N ILE A 48 10.31 14.56 -9.09
CA ILE A 48 10.29 15.96 -9.52
C ILE A 48 8.86 16.29 -9.94
N GLU A 49 8.21 17.16 -9.20
CA GLU A 49 6.84 17.61 -9.47
C GLU A 49 6.88 19.03 -10.01
N LEU A 50 6.51 19.19 -11.28
CA LEU A 50 6.35 20.49 -11.92
C LEU A 50 4.87 20.87 -11.95
N TYR A 51 4.53 22.03 -11.42
CA TYR A 51 3.20 22.63 -11.54
C TYR A 51 3.24 23.67 -12.67
N THR A 52 2.47 23.46 -13.73
CA THR A 52 2.56 24.20 -15.00
C THR A 52 1.17 24.53 -15.57
N SER A 53 1.09 25.37 -16.60
CA SER A 53 -0.14 25.63 -17.36
C SER A 53 0.21 26.13 -18.76
N GLU A 54 -0.54 25.72 -19.79
CA GLU A 54 -0.44 26.27 -21.15
C GLU A 54 -0.72 27.79 -21.17
N GLY A 55 -1.50 28.31 -20.21
CA GLY A 55 -1.77 29.75 -20.07
C GLY A 55 -0.62 30.54 -19.42
N CYS A 56 0.33 29.87 -18.77
CA CYS A 56 1.41 30.51 -18.04
C CYS A 56 2.60 30.84 -18.97
N SER A 57 2.83 32.12 -19.26
CA SER A 57 3.90 32.56 -20.16
C SER A 57 5.33 32.29 -19.64
N SER A 58 5.49 32.15 -18.33
CA SER A 58 6.77 31.87 -17.67
C SER A 58 7.06 30.38 -17.49
N CYS A 59 6.12 29.49 -17.81
CA CYS A 59 6.22 28.05 -17.62
C CYS A 59 7.04 27.29 -18.69
N PRO A 60 7.09 27.70 -19.98
CA PRO A 60 7.82 26.96 -21.02
C PRO A 60 9.29 26.64 -20.73
N PRO A 61 10.09 27.51 -20.07
CA PRO A 61 11.45 27.15 -19.66
C PRO A 61 11.50 25.94 -18.72
N ALA A 62 10.56 25.82 -17.78
CA ALA A 62 10.49 24.71 -16.83
C ALA A 62 10.01 23.41 -17.51
N ASP A 63 8.98 23.49 -18.37
CA ASP A 63 8.50 22.35 -19.16
C ASP A 63 9.61 21.79 -20.06
N ASN A 64 10.34 22.68 -20.74
CA ASN A 64 11.47 22.30 -21.58
C ASN A 64 12.60 21.65 -20.78
N TRP A 65 12.94 22.19 -19.61
CA TRP A 65 13.95 21.60 -18.73
C TRP A 65 13.54 20.19 -18.27
N LEU A 66 12.27 20.01 -17.88
CA LEU A 66 11.72 18.72 -17.43
C LEU A 66 11.75 17.67 -18.57
N SER A 67 11.40 18.07 -19.79
CA SER A 67 11.40 17.19 -20.97
C SER A 67 12.80 16.63 -21.32
N GLN A 68 13.86 17.32 -20.91
CA GLN A 68 15.24 17.00 -21.23
C GLN A 68 15.95 16.16 -20.16
N LEU A 69 15.27 15.80 -19.06
CA LEU A 69 15.92 15.13 -17.91
C LEU A 69 16.70 13.87 -18.28
N ARG A 70 16.14 13.01 -19.15
CA ARG A 70 16.84 11.82 -19.64
C ARG A 70 18.17 12.16 -20.33
N GLY A 71 18.17 13.18 -21.19
CA GLY A 71 19.37 13.66 -21.88
C GLY A 71 20.39 14.31 -20.93
N LYS A 72 19.95 14.79 -19.76
CA LYS A 72 20.79 15.34 -18.68
C LYS A 72 21.34 14.27 -17.73
N GLY A 73 21.16 12.98 -18.05
CA GLY A 73 21.63 11.87 -17.21
C GLY A 73 20.72 11.56 -16.01
N LEU A 74 19.52 12.15 -15.96
CA LEU A 74 18.46 11.86 -14.99
C LEU A 74 17.44 10.91 -15.62
N GLY A 75 17.90 9.68 -15.84
CA GLY A 75 17.06 8.57 -16.32
C GLY A 75 16.09 8.04 -15.24
N PRO A 76 15.28 7.03 -15.59
CA PRO A 76 14.23 6.49 -14.70
C PRO A 76 14.77 5.96 -13.37
N ASP A 77 16.02 5.52 -13.32
CA ASP A 77 16.66 4.98 -12.10
C ASP A 77 17.13 6.10 -11.14
N LYS A 78 17.03 7.37 -11.56
CA LYS A 78 17.51 8.53 -10.82
C LYS A 78 16.43 9.59 -10.59
N ALA A 79 15.51 9.75 -11.53
CA ALA A 79 14.41 10.70 -11.39
C ALA A 79 13.11 10.21 -12.04
N VAL A 80 11.99 10.51 -11.37
CA VAL A 80 10.63 10.39 -11.91
C VAL A 80 10.08 11.82 -12.08
N PRO A 81 9.92 12.31 -13.32
CA PRO A 81 9.30 13.60 -13.57
C PRO A 81 7.79 13.48 -13.69
N LEU A 82 7.06 14.38 -13.02
CA LEU A 82 5.62 14.59 -13.14
C LEU A 82 5.35 16.05 -13.51
N ALA A 83 4.43 16.27 -14.45
CA ALA A 83 3.94 17.60 -14.81
C ALA A 83 2.45 17.67 -14.49
N PHE A 84 2.09 18.51 -13.53
CA PHE A 84 0.73 18.77 -13.09
C PHE A 84 0.27 20.09 -13.68
N HIS A 85 -0.70 20.01 -14.57
CA HIS A 85 -1.32 21.19 -15.14
C HIS A 85 -2.32 21.78 -14.13
N VAL A 86 -2.21 23.08 -13.86
CA VAL A 86 -3.04 23.81 -12.88
C VAL A 86 -4.03 24.73 -13.59
N ASP A 87 -5.22 24.88 -13.02
CA ASP A 87 -6.34 25.59 -13.63
C ASP A 87 -6.46 27.06 -13.19
N TYR A 88 -5.74 27.47 -12.14
CA TYR A 88 -5.82 28.85 -11.63
C TYR A 88 -5.27 29.90 -12.61
N TRP A 89 -4.71 29.51 -13.75
CA TRP A 89 -4.37 30.41 -14.84
C TRP A 89 -5.52 30.61 -15.83
N ASP A 90 -6.57 29.80 -15.82
CA ASP A 90 -7.64 29.85 -16.83
C ASP A 90 -8.36 31.22 -16.89
N TYR A 91 -8.28 32.03 -15.83
CA TYR A 91 -8.88 33.37 -15.78
C TYR A 91 -8.33 34.34 -16.83
N ILE A 92 -7.14 34.10 -17.38
CA ILE A 92 -6.56 34.94 -18.44
C ILE A 92 -7.15 34.65 -19.83
N GLY A 93 -8.09 33.72 -19.94
CA GLY A 93 -8.85 33.44 -21.17
C GLY A 93 -8.31 32.28 -22.01
N TRP A 94 -7.18 31.69 -21.63
CA TRP A 94 -6.72 30.41 -22.17
C TRP A 94 -7.04 29.30 -21.17
N LYS A 95 -7.92 28.37 -21.56
CA LYS A 95 -8.24 27.20 -20.74
C LYS A 95 -7.31 26.04 -21.09
N ASP A 96 -6.45 25.68 -20.14
CA ASP A 96 -5.55 24.54 -20.31
C ASP A 96 -6.35 23.23 -20.25
N ARG A 97 -6.32 22.45 -21.34
CA ARG A 97 -7.11 21.19 -21.42
C ARG A 97 -6.58 20.07 -20.53
N PHE A 98 -5.37 20.18 -20.04
CA PHE A 98 -4.73 19.21 -19.16
C PHE A 98 -4.90 19.57 -17.68
N ALA A 99 -5.28 20.82 -17.39
CA ALA A 99 -5.47 21.31 -16.04
C ALA A 99 -6.68 20.65 -15.34
N LYS A 100 -6.60 20.60 -14.01
CA LYS A 100 -7.56 19.94 -13.13
C LYS A 100 -7.89 20.81 -11.93
#